data_AF-A0A7S0Z7J9-F1
#
_entry.id   AF-A0A7S0Z7J9-F1
#
_cell.length_a   1.000
_cell.length_b   1.000
_cell.length_c   1.000
_cell.angle_alpha   90.00
_cell.angle_beta   90.00
_cell.angle_gamma   90.00
#
_symmetry.space_group_name_H-M   'P 1'
#
loop_
_entity.id
_entity.type
_entity.pdbx_description
1 polymer ?
#
loop_
_entity_poly.entity_id
_entity_poly.type
_entity_poly.pdbx_seq_one_letter_code
_entity_poly.pdbx_strand_id
1 'polypeptide(L)'
;HGNLDQARARNAEAQASRRLREEQDAALAQSLAQDAARAREREAEAAQVEAQRAQAEAEARAIEEERRREEEAERARVEAIETRRAMKSQGLREEPEEGVEGVSKLAIRLPDGSRAERRFYSTDTISDVYDFVDTLEQLDSSDYTLLTN
;
A
#
# COMPACT_ATOMS: atom_id res chain seq x y z
N HIS A 1 26.09 91.32 14.91
CA HIS A 1 26.50 89.90 15.13
C HIS A 1 25.32 88.91 15.20
N GLY A 2 24.11 89.27 15.66
CA GLY A 2 23.01 88.30 15.85
C GLY A 2 22.35 87.64 14.62
N ASN A 3 22.61 88.10 13.39
CA ASN A 3 21.95 87.55 12.18
C ASN A 3 22.57 86.23 11.70
N LEU A 4 23.90 86.08 11.86
CA LEU A 4 24.63 84.86 11.51
C LEU A 4 24.32 83.70 12.48
N ASP A 5 24.16 84.00 13.77
CA ASP A 5 23.86 82.97 14.77
C ASP A 5 22.41 82.44 14.62
N GLN A 6 21.46 83.30 14.26
CA GLN A 6 20.09 82.88 13.93
C GLN A 6 20.03 82.01 12.67
N ALA A 7 20.82 82.33 11.63
CA ALA A 7 20.90 81.53 10.41
C ALA A 7 21.52 80.15 10.67
N ARG A 8 22.53 80.06 11.56
CA ARG A 8 23.13 78.79 11.99
C ARG A 8 22.16 77.94 12.79
N ALA A 9 21.43 78.54 13.74
CA ALA A 9 20.43 77.83 14.54
C ALA A 9 19.32 77.20 13.67
N ARG A 10 18.76 77.96 12.72
CA ARG A 10 17.75 77.45 11.77
C ARG A 10 18.25 76.31 10.89
N ASN A 11 19.51 76.37 10.44
CA ASN A 11 20.11 75.28 9.67
C ASN A 11 20.34 74.03 10.51
N ALA A 12 20.77 74.19 11.77
CA ALA A 12 20.94 73.08 12.70
C ALA A 12 19.60 72.38 13.01
N GLU A 13 18.53 73.15 13.24
CA GLU A 13 17.17 72.62 13.44
C GLU A 13 16.65 71.87 12.21
N ALA A 14 16.85 72.43 11.01
CA ALA A 14 16.48 71.75 9.76
C ALA A 14 17.25 70.44 9.54
N GLN A 15 18.55 70.42 9.86
CA GLN A 15 19.36 69.20 9.80
C GLN A 15 18.93 68.16 10.83
N ALA A 16 18.64 68.58 12.07
CA ALA A 16 18.15 67.69 13.11
C ALA A 16 16.80 67.07 12.73
N SER A 17 15.88 67.86 12.18
CA SER A 17 14.59 67.36 11.70
C SER A 17 14.73 66.36 10.55
N ARG A 18 15.67 66.59 9.62
CA ARG A 18 15.96 65.63 8.53
C ARG A 18 16.51 64.32 9.08
N ARG A 19 17.51 64.37 9.97
CA ARG A 19 18.10 63.18 10.59
C ARG A 19 17.06 62.35 11.35
N LEU A 20 16.18 63.00 12.12
CA LEU A 20 15.12 62.31 12.85
C LEU A 20 14.16 61.58 11.90
N ARG A 21 13.80 62.18 10.75
CA ARG A 21 12.96 61.51 9.75
C ARG A 21 13.68 60.34 9.11
N GLU A 22 14.95 60.53 8.73
CA GLU A 22 15.78 59.45 8.17
C GLU A 22 15.91 58.26 9.13
N GLU A 23 16.10 58.52 10.42
CA GLU A 23 16.14 57.49 11.46
C GLU A 23 14.80 56.77 11.62
N GLN A 24 13.67 57.51 11.60
CA GLN A 24 12.33 56.93 11.66
C GLN A 24 12.00 56.08 10.43
N ASP A 25 12.33 56.58 9.24
CA ASP A 25 12.12 55.89 7.96
C ASP A 25 12.98 54.61 7.91
N ALA A 26 14.23 54.67 8.38
CA ALA A 26 15.10 53.51 8.47
C ALA A 26 14.56 52.46 9.46
N ALA A 27 14.08 52.88 10.63
CA ALA A 27 13.48 51.99 11.62
C ALA A 27 12.19 51.33 11.08
N LEU A 28 11.34 52.09 10.39
CA LEU A 28 10.13 51.57 9.75
C LEU A 28 10.47 50.55 8.66
N ALA A 29 11.42 50.86 7.79
CA ALA A 29 11.88 49.96 6.73
C ALA A 29 12.43 48.64 7.31
N GLN A 30 13.20 48.72 8.40
CA GLN A 30 13.71 47.54 9.10
C GLN A 30 12.58 46.69 9.70
N SER A 31 11.58 47.31 10.35
CA SER A 31 10.43 46.60 10.89
C SER A 31 9.65 45.88 9.78
N LEU A 32 9.35 46.57 8.67
CA LEU A 32 8.62 45.99 7.54
C LEU A 32 9.39 44.83 6.91
N ALA A 33 10.71 44.93 6.80
CA ALA A 33 11.55 43.84 6.30
C ALA A 33 11.52 42.61 7.23
N GLN A 34 11.57 42.82 8.55
CA GLN A 34 11.45 41.73 9.53
C GLN A 34 10.07 41.08 9.49
N ASP A 35 9.01 41.87 9.39
CA ASP A 35 7.65 41.35 9.28
C ASP A 35 7.45 40.54 8.00
N ALA A 36 7.95 41.03 6.86
CA ALA A 36 7.91 40.31 5.60
C ALA A 36 8.73 39.01 5.65
N ALA A 37 9.90 39.01 6.30
CA ALA A 37 10.71 37.81 6.47
C ALA A 37 9.98 36.76 7.32
N ARG A 38 9.40 37.17 8.46
CA ARG A 38 8.61 36.30 9.34
C ARG A 38 7.36 35.74 8.65
N ALA A 39 6.69 36.55 7.81
CA ALA A 39 5.54 36.08 7.05
C ALA A 39 5.94 34.97 6.05
N ARG A 40 7.03 35.19 5.29
CA ARG A 40 7.54 34.19 4.34
C ARG A 40 7.99 32.90 5.01
N GLU A 41 8.64 33.00 6.17
CA GLU A 41 9.06 31.83 6.95
C GLU A 41 7.85 30.99 7.38
N ARG A 42 6.81 31.63 7.93
CA ARG A 42 5.57 30.95 8.32
C ARG A 42 4.85 30.30 7.14
N GLU A 43 4.80 30.96 5.99
CA GLU A 43 4.22 30.40 4.77
C GLU A 43 5.01 29.19 4.27
N ALA A 44 6.34 29.25 4.31
CA ALA A 44 7.20 28.14 3.92
C ALA A 44 7.05 26.94 4.88
N GLU A 45 7.02 27.19 6.19
CA GLU A 45 6.78 26.15 7.20
C GLU A 45 5.39 25.50 7.03
N ALA A 46 4.35 26.30 6.81
CA ALA A 46 3.00 25.79 6.56
C ALA A 46 2.96 24.91 5.31
N ALA A 47 3.58 25.35 4.22
CA ALA A 47 3.66 24.58 2.97
C ALA A 47 4.44 23.26 3.15
N GLN A 48 5.52 23.27 3.93
CA GLN A 48 6.27 22.04 4.23
C GLN A 48 5.44 21.05 5.06
N VAL A 49 4.73 21.53 6.08
CA VAL A 49 3.86 20.68 6.91
C VAL A 49 2.71 20.10 6.07
N GLU A 50 2.10 20.89 5.19
CA GLU A 50 1.05 20.41 4.29
C GLU A 50 1.58 19.36 3.30
N ALA A 51 2.75 19.60 2.69
CA ALA A 51 3.39 18.65 1.80
C ALA A 51 3.73 17.31 2.50
N GLN A 52 4.27 17.37 3.73
CA GLN A 52 4.56 16.18 4.53
C GLN A 52 3.29 15.39 4.87
N ARG A 53 2.20 16.10 5.23
CA ARG A 53 0.90 15.45 5.49
C ARG A 53 0.33 14.79 4.25
N ALA A 54 0.36 15.48 3.11
CA ALA A 54 -0.09 14.94 1.83
C ALA A 54 0.71 13.70 1.41
N GLN A 55 2.03 13.72 1.62
CA GLN A 55 2.89 12.57 1.34
C GLN A 55 2.57 11.38 2.26
N ALA A 56 2.44 11.61 3.57
CA ALA A 56 2.09 10.56 4.53
C ALA A 56 0.71 9.96 4.26
N GLU A 57 -0.27 10.78 3.87
CA GLU A 57 -1.60 10.31 3.48
C GLU A 57 -1.56 9.48 2.19
N ALA A 58 -0.80 9.91 1.19
CA ALA A 58 -0.64 9.16 -0.05
C ALA A 58 0.03 7.79 0.18
N GLU A 59 1.07 7.75 1.02
CA GLU A 59 1.75 6.51 1.40
C GLU A 59 0.82 5.56 2.17
N ALA A 60 0.06 6.08 3.14
CA ALA A 60 -0.92 5.28 3.88
C ALA A 60 -2.00 4.69 2.96
N ARG A 61 -2.52 5.49 2.02
CA ARG A 61 -3.50 5.03 1.01
C ARG A 61 -2.92 3.95 0.10
N ALA A 62 -1.66 4.08 -0.32
CA ALA A 62 -1.00 3.08 -1.16
C ALA A 62 -0.84 1.73 -0.43
N ILE A 63 -0.42 1.75 0.83
CA ILE A 63 -0.29 0.55 1.67
C ILE A 63 -1.67 -0.12 1.87
N GLU A 64 -2.71 0.67 2.15
CA GLU A 64 -4.06 0.13 2.32
C GLU A 64 -4.61 -0.49 1.03
N GLU A 65 -4.34 0.14 -0.11
CA GLU A 65 -4.74 -0.40 -1.42
C GLU A 65 -3.99 -1.71 -1.75
N GLU A 66 -2.69 -1.78 -1.49
CA GLU A 66 -1.90 -3.00 -1.67
C GLU A 66 -2.44 -4.14 -0.80
N ARG A 67 -2.63 -3.90 0.51
CA ARG A 67 -3.23 -4.88 1.42
C ARG A 67 -4.60 -5.35 0.93
N ARG A 68 -5.45 -4.42 0.46
CA ARG A 68 -6.78 -4.78 -0.06
C ARG A 68 -6.66 -5.67 -1.30
N ARG A 69 -5.73 -5.38 -2.21
CA ARG A 69 -5.50 -6.19 -3.42
C ARG A 69 -4.99 -7.59 -3.07
N GLU A 70 -4.08 -7.70 -2.10
CA GLU A 70 -3.60 -9.00 -1.61
C GLU A 70 -4.73 -9.82 -0.99
N GLU A 71 -5.57 -9.21 -0.15
CA GLU A 71 -6.73 -9.87 0.45
C GLU A 71 -7.81 -10.27 -0.58
N GLU A 72 -8.03 -9.46 -1.61
CA GLU A 72 -8.91 -9.81 -2.73
C GLU A 72 -8.34 -10.97 -3.55
N ALA A 73 -7.03 -10.96 -3.83
CA ALA A 73 -6.37 -12.02 -4.58
C ALA A 73 -6.41 -13.36 -3.82
N GLU A 74 -6.13 -13.35 -2.52
CA GLU A 74 -6.17 -14.56 -1.70
C GLU A 74 -7.61 -15.10 -1.58
N ARG A 75 -8.60 -14.22 -1.37
CA ARG A 75 -10.02 -14.63 -1.38
C ARG A 75 -10.44 -15.25 -2.71
N ALA A 76 -10.06 -14.62 -3.82
CA ALA A 76 -10.36 -15.15 -5.16
C ALA A 76 -9.68 -16.50 -5.41
N ARG A 77 -8.44 -16.68 -4.92
CA ARG A 77 -7.72 -17.96 -4.99
C ARG A 77 -8.45 -19.06 -4.20
N VAL A 78 -8.83 -18.78 -2.96
CA VAL A 78 -9.57 -19.74 -2.11
C VAL A 78 -10.91 -20.09 -2.75
N GLU A 79 -11.68 -19.10 -3.21
CA GLU A 79 -12.97 -19.31 -3.89
C GLU A 79 -12.80 -20.15 -5.17
N ALA A 80 -11.76 -19.92 -5.96
CA ALA A 80 -11.48 -20.73 -7.15
C ALA A 80 -11.17 -22.19 -6.81
N ILE A 81 -10.45 -22.45 -5.71
CA ILE A 81 -10.17 -23.81 -5.24
C ILE A 81 -11.46 -24.48 -4.74
N GLU A 82 -12.26 -23.78 -3.94
CA GLU A 82 -13.52 -24.31 -3.40
C GLU A 82 -14.55 -24.61 -4.50
N THR A 83 -14.70 -23.70 -5.48
CA THR A 83 -15.61 -23.90 -6.61
C THR A 83 -15.17 -25.06 -7.49
N ARG A 84 -13.86 -25.19 -7.78
CA ARG A 84 -13.32 -26.35 -8.50
C ARG A 84 -13.58 -27.64 -7.73
N ARG A 85 -13.31 -27.65 -6.42
CA ARG A 85 -13.56 -28.80 -5.54
C ARG A 85 -15.02 -29.24 -5.57
N ALA A 86 -15.95 -28.28 -5.46
CA ALA A 86 -17.39 -28.56 -5.51
C ALA A 86 -17.83 -29.12 -6.88
N MET A 87 -17.29 -28.60 -7.98
CA MET A 87 -17.60 -29.13 -9.32
C MET A 87 -17.06 -30.55 -9.51
N LYS A 88 -15.83 -30.82 -9.07
CA LYS A 88 -15.18 -32.13 -9.23
C LYS A 88 -15.82 -33.19 -8.33
N SER A 89 -16.23 -32.83 -7.12
CA SER A 89 -16.88 -33.77 -6.21
C SER A 89 -18.24 -34.24 -6.71
N GLN A 90 -18.99 -33.37 -7.41
CA GLN A 90 -20.25 -33.74 -8.06
C GLN A 90 -20.06 -34.63 -9.29
N GLY A 91 -18.94 -34.49 -10.01
CA GLY A 91 -18.61 -35.29 -11.19
C GLY A 91 -17.94 -36.64 -10.88
N LEU A 92 -17.52 -36.85 -9.63
CA LEU A 92 -16.79 -38.03 -9.22
C LEU A 92 -17.71 -39.26 -9.24
N ARG A 93 -17.29 -40.32 -9.94
CA ARG A 93 -17.97 -41.62 -9.90
C ARG A 93 -17.88 -42.24 -8.51
N GLU A 94 -18.77 -43.16 -8.16
CA GLU A 94 -18.66 -43.89 -6.90
C GLU A 94 -17.38 -44.74 -6.84
N GLU A 95 -16.85 -44.92 -5.63
CA GLU A 95 -15.66 -45.76 -5.43
C GLU A 95 -16.02 -47.24 -5.65
N PRO A 96 -15.23 -47.99 -6.45
CA PRO A 96 -15.45 -49.42 -6.66
C PRO A 96 -15.39 -50.24 -5.36
N GLU A 97 -16.20 -51.30 -5.30
CA GLU A 97 -16.14 -52.28 -4.21
C GLU A 97 -14.80 -53.04 -4.18
N GLU A 98 -14.41 -53.47 -2.98
CA GLU A 98 -13.20 -54.27 -2.78
C GLU A 98 -13.42 -55.71 -3.26
N GLY A 99 -12.44 -56.25 -4.01
CA GLY A 99 -12.48 -57.63 -4.51
C GLY A 99 -13.16 -57.81 -5.86
N VAL A 100 -13.61 -56.74 -6.51
CA VAL A 100 -14.08 -56.76 -7.91
C VAL A 100 -12.89 -56.88 -8.86
N GLU A 101 -13.03 -57.68 -9.92
CA GLU A 101 -12.00 -57.85 -10.95
C GLU A 101 -11.75 -56.53 -11.68
N GLY A 102 -10.47 -56.24 -11.98
CA GLY A 102 -10.10 -55.03 -12.71
C GLY A 102 -10.16 -53.73 -11.89
N VAL A 103 -10.12 -53.81 -10.56
CA VAL A 103 -10.01 -52.65 -9.65
C VAL A 103 -8.58 -52.54 -9.10
N SER A 104 -8.05 -51.31 -9.04
CA SER A 104 -6.74 -51.00 -8.45
C SER A 104 -6.87 -49.91 -7.39
N LYS A 105 -6.11 -50.02 -6.30
CA LYS A 105 -6.04 -49.00 -5.25
C LYS A 105 -4.84 -48.09 -5.47
N LEU A 106 -5.09 -46.79 -5.63
CA LEU A 106 -4.04 -45.78 -5.71
C LEU A 106 -3.89 -45.09 -4.36
N ALA A 107 -2.64 -44.85 -3.98
CA ALA A 107 -2.30 -44.08 -2.80
C ALA A 107 -1.44 -42.87 -3.20
N ILE A 108 -1.95 -41.69 -2.90
CA ILE A 108 -1.42 -40.42 -3.35
C ILE A 108 -0.91 -39.69 -2.11
N ARG A 109 0.39 -39.38 -2.11
CA ARG A 109 1.00 -38.55 -1.08
C ARG A 109 0.84 -37.08 -1.49
N LEU A 110 0.32 -36.28 -0.57
CA LEU A 110 0.09 -34.86 -0.77
C LEU A 110 1.28 -34.01 -0.27
N PRO A 111 1.39 -32.74 -0.70
CA PRO A 111 2.49 -31.85 -0.31
C PRO A 111 2.58 -31.59 1.20
N ASP A 112 1.46 -31.66 1.91
CA ASP A 112 1.39 -31.54 3.38
C ASP A 112 1.92 -32.80 4.12
N GLY A 113 2.28 -33.84 3.37
CA GLY A 113 2.76 -35.12 3.88
C GLY A 113 1.64 -36.13 4.18
N SER A 114 0.38 -35.73 4.08
CA SER A 114 -0.76 -36.63 4.21
C SER A 114 -0.86 -37.60 3.03
N ARG A 115 -1.71 -38.62 3.18
CA ARG A 115 -1.89 -39.68 2.19
C ARG A 115 -3.37 -39.90 1.96
N ALA A 116 -3.80 -39.71 0.72
CA ALA A 116 -5.14 -40.04 0.26
C ALA A 116 -5.10 -41.37 -0.48
N GLU A 117 -6.11 -42.22 -0.27
CA GLU A 117 -6.21 -43.50 -0.95
C GLU A 117 -7.60 -43.66 -1.56
N ARG A 118 -7.67 -44.19 -2.77
CA ARG A 118 -8.95 -44.47 -3.44
C ARG A 118 -8.80 -45.60 -4.46
N ARG A 119 -9.85 -46.39 -4.62
CA ARG A 119 -9.94 -47.43 -5.65
C ARG A 119 -10.46 -46.83 -6.98
N PHE A 120 -9.93 -47.36 -8.08
CA PHE A 120 -10.31 -46.98 -9.44
C PHE A 120 -10.52 -48.24 -10.28
N TYR A 121 -11.43 -48.20 -11.24
CA TYR A 121 -11.54 -49.23 -12.26
C TYR A 121 -10.36 -49.13 -13.23
N SER A 122 -9.95 -50.24 -13.80
CA SER A 122 -8.93 -50.30 -14.87
C SER A 122 -9.34 -49.53 -16.14
N THR A 123 -10.62 -49.23 -16.30
CA THR A 123 -11.17 -48.40 -17.37
C THR A 123 -11.21 -46.91 -17.05
N ASP A 124 -10.98 -46.53 -15.79
CA ASP A 124 -10.90 -45.11 -15.41
C ASP A 124 -9.61 -44.51 -15.99
N THR A 125 -9.70 -43.24 -16.34
CA THR A 125 -8.63 -42.50 -16.98
C THR A 125 -7.74 -41.82 -15.95
N ILE A 126 -6.55 -41.38 -16.37
CA ILE A 126 -5.71 -40.54 -15.50
C ILE A 126 -6.42 -39.23 -15.10
N SER A 127 -7.34 -38.73 -15.93
CA SER A 127 -8.14 -37.54 -15.62
C SER A 127 -9.04 -37.79 -14.40
N ASP A 128 -9.60 -38.99 -14.24
CA ASP A 128 -10.43 -39.34 -13.08
C ASP A 128 -9.61 -39.34 -11.77
N VAL A 129 -8.31 -39.65 -11.87
CA VAL A 129 -7.37 -39.56 -10.74
C VAL A 129 -7.08 -38.10 -10.40
N TYR A 130 -6.84 -37.23 -11.39
CA TYR A 130 -6.71 -35.78 -11.15
C TYR A 130 -7.99 -35.18 -10.56
N ASP A 131 -9.16 -35.57 -11.07
CA ASP A 131 -10.45 -35.12 -10.56
C ASP A 131 -10.63 -35.54 -9.09
N PHE A 132 -10.19 -36.74 -8.70
CA PHE A 132 -10.16 -37.12 -7.29
C PHE A 132 -9.23 -36.24 -6.48
N VAL A 133 -8.00 -35.99 -6.94
CA VAL A 133 -7.04 -35.15 -6.21
C VAL A 133 -7.55 -33.72 -6.03
N ASP A 134 -8.21 -33.16 -7.03
CA ASP A 134 -8.87 -31.84 -6.96
C ASP A 134 -9.98 -31.78 -5.90
N THR A 135 -10.55 -32.92 -5.48
CA THR A 135 -11.56 -32.95 -4.41
C THR A 135 -10.99 -32.95 -3.00
N LEU A 136 -9.68 -33.20 -2.85
CA LEU A 136 -9.06 -33.37 -1.53
C LEU A 136 -8.96 -32.03 -0.81
N GLU A 137 -9.33 -32.05 0.48
CA GLU A 137 -9.33 -30.84 1.30
C GLU A 137 -7.95 -30.28 1.57
N GLN A 138 -6.96 -31.18 1.62
CA GLN A 138 -5.56 -30.88 1.95
C GLN A 138 -4.79 -30.25 0.78
N LEU A 139 -5.44 -30.04 -0.37
CA LEU A 139 -4.84 -29.45 -1.55
C LEU A 139 -5.24 -27.98 -1.67
N ASP A 140 -4.30 -27.09 -1.34
CA ASP A 140 -4.46 -25.62 -1.40
C ASP A 140 -3.90 -25.02 -2.71
N SER A 141 -3.61 -25.86 -3.71
CA SER A 141 -3.06 -25.44 -5.01
C SER A 141 -3.82 -26.08 -6.16
N SER A 142 -4.15 -25.28 -7.17
CA SER A 142 -4.72 -25.75 -8.44
C SER A 142 -3.67 -26.33 -9.39
N ASP A 143 -2.39 -26.04 -9.15
CA ASP A 143 -1.26 -26.40 -9.99
C ASP A 143 -0.39 -27.44 -9.29
N TYR A 144 -0.44 -28.68 -9.79
CA TYR A 144 0.35 -29.81 -9.31
C TYR A 144 0.56 -30.83 -10.44
N THR A 145 1.47 -31.78 -10.21
CA THR A 145 1.70 -32.90 -11.13
C THR A 145 1.80 -34.18 -10.33
N LEU A 146 1.15 -35.24 -10.80
CA LEU A 146 1.25 -36.56 -10.19
C LEU A 146 2.54 -37.24 -10.67
N LEU A 147 3.36 -37.67 -9.71
CA LEU A 147 4.61 -38.39 -9.96
C LEU A 147 4.48 -39.81 -9.40
N THR A 148 4.95 -40.78 -10.17
CA THR A 148 5.07 -42.17 -9.71
C THR A 148 6.41 -42.36 -9.01
N ASN A 149 6.41 -43.11 -7.90
CA ASN A 149 7.62 -43.50 -7.17
C ASN A 149 8.22 -44.81 -7.69
#